data_AF-A0AB73KSC6-F1
#
_entry.id   AF-A0AB73KSC6-F1
#
_cell.length_a   1.000
_cell.length_b   1.000
_cell.length_c   1.000
_cell.angle_alpha   90.00
_cell.angle_beta   90.00
_cell.angle_gamma   90.00
#
_symmetry.space_group_name_H-M   'P 1'
#
loop_
_entity.id
_entity.type
_entity.pdbx_description
1 polymer ?
#
loop_
_entity_poly.entity_id
_entity_poly.type
_entity_poly.pdbx_seq_one_letter_code
_entity_poly.pdbx_strand_id
1 'polypeptide(L)'
;MPDSAGGALVQRISDRPDGPLDVCWLPAPAPRLPLGRIRLYWEPASRTGWNITARLGLATTEVHLACWPSAPDDWPRLIRPTLYEVAGLCAALAIATSAIDLSNHLADR
;
A
#
# COMPACT_ATOMS: atom_id res chain seq x y z
N MET A 1 10.35 -12.73 -1.85
CA MET A 1 10.45 -11.66 -2.87
C MET A 1 11.55 -12.04 -3.86
N PRO A 2 11.43 -11.77 -5.17
CA PRO A 2 12.53 -11.95 -6.12
C PRO A 2 13.72 -11.08 -5.72
N ASP A 3 14.94 -11.59 -5.89
CA ASP A 3 16.17 -10.89 -5.46
C ASP A 3 16.37 -9.54 -6.16
N SER A 4 15.80 -9.36 -7.36
CA SER A 4 15.86 -8.12 -8.14
C SER A 4 14.76 -7.11 -7.82
N ALA A 5 13.83 -7.44 -6.92
CA ALA A 5 12.68 -6.59 -6.61
C ALA A 5 12.95 -5.69 -5.39
N GLY A 6 12.61 -4.41 -5.52
CA GLY A 6 12.66 -3.44 -4.41
C GLY A 6 11.41 -3.45 -3.51
N GLY A 7 10.54 -4.46 -3.67
CA GLY A 7 9.22 -4.57 -3.07
C GLY A 7 8.13 -4.82 -4.11
N ALA A 8 6.88 -4.97 -3.66
CA ALA A 8 5.72 -5.10 -4.53
C ALA A 8 4.73 -3.94 -4.29
N LEU A 9 4.30 -3.30 -5.37
CA LEU A 9 3.27 -2.28 -5.37
C LEU A 9 1.90 -2.93 -5.34
N VAL A 10 1.06 -2.56 -4.37
CA VAL A 10 -0.34 -3.00 -4.30
C VAL A 10 -1.12 -2.32 -5.43
N GLN A 11 -1.68 -3.14 -6.33
CA GLN A 11 -2.46 -2.68 -7.49
C GLN A 11 -3.95 -2.65 -7.16
N ARG A 12 -4.45 -3.76 -6.62
CA ARG A 12 -5.86 -3.94 -6.31
C ARG A 12 -6.00 -4.79 -5.05
N ILE A 13 -6.96 -4.39 -4.24
CA ILE A 13 -7.38 -5.13 -3.06
C ILE A 13 -8.83 -5.49 -3.31
N SER A 14 -9.16 -6.78 -3.39
CA SER A 14 -10.56 -7.20 -3.44
C SER A 14 -11.28 -6.73 -2.17
N ASP A 15 -12.59 -6.51 -2.24
CA ASP A 15 -13.51 -6.24 -1.14
C ASP A 15 -13.92 -7.52 -0.35
N ARG A 16 -13.83 -8.70 -0.97
CA ARG A 16 -14.16 -9.99 -0.35
C ARG A 16 -13.11 -10.44 0.68
N PRO A 17 -13.50 -10.96 1.85
CA PRO A 17 -12.60 -11.44 2.91
C PRO A 17 -11.40 -12.28 2.42
N ASP A 18 -11.65 -13.24 1.53
CA ASP A 18 -10.65 -14.13 0.92
C ASP A 18 -10.31 -13.78 -0.53
N GLY A 19 -10.64 -12.55 -0.94
CA GLY A 19 -10.40 -12.07 -2.28
C GLY A 19 -8.91 -11.81 -2.56
N PRO A 20 -8.52 -11.77 -3.84
CA PRO A 20 -7.12 -11.58 -4.22
C PRO A 20 -6.56 -10.22 -3.78
N LEU A 21 -5.28 -10.23 -3.45
CA LEU A 21 -4.42 -9.06 -3.31
C LEU A 21 -3.48 -9.02 -4.51
N ASP A 22 -3.78 -8.16 -5.48
CA ASP A 22 -2.99 -8.07 -6.70
C ASP A 22 -1.82 -7.11 -6.48
N VAL A 23 -0.61 -7.58 -6.80
CA VAL A 23 0.62 -6.81 -6.66
C VAL A 23 1.42 -6.82 -7.96
N CYS A 24 2.20 -5.76 -8.16
CA CYS A 24 3.18 -5.66 -9.24
C CYS A 24 4.57 -5.47 -8.63
N TRP A 25 5.56 -6.23 -9.11
CA TRP A 25 6.93 -6.10 -8.63
C TRP A 25 7.53 -4.76 -9.05
N LEU A 26 8.18 -4.09 -8.10
CA LEU A 26 8.97 -2.89 -8.38
C LEU A 26 10.43 -3.29 -8.60
N PRO A 27 11.12 -2.70 -9.59
CA PRO A 27 12.55 -2.92 -9.77
C PRO A 27 13.33 -2.37 -8.56
N ALA A 28 14.52 -2.92 -8.30
CA ALA A 28 15.48 -2.33 -7.37
C ALA A 28 16.49 -1.44 -8.13
N PRO A 29 16.74 -0.18 -7.69
CA PRO A 29 16.11 0.51 -6.58
C PRO A 29 14.67 0.93 -6.91
N ALA A 30 13.77 0.83 -5.91
CA ALA A 30 12.36 1.14 -6.13
C ALA A 30 12.14 2.64 -6.33
N PRO A 31 11.33 3.04 -7.33
CA PRO A 31 10.98 4.44 -7.53
C PRO A 31 10.07 4.94 -6.40
N ARG A 32 10.11 6.25 -6.14
CA ARG A 32 9.27 6.88 -5.11
C ARG A 32 7.78 6.60 -5.35
N LEU A 33 7.06 6.24 -4.28
CA LEU A 33 5.63 5.94 -4.36
C LEU A 33 4.79 7.19 -4.64
N PRO A 34 3.78 7.08 -5.53
CA PRO A 34 2.72 8.07 -5.63
C PRO A 34 1.88 8.16 -4.35
N LEU A 35 1.21 9.30 -4.15
CA LEU A 35 0.29 9.51 -3.03
C LEU A 35 -0.79 8.41 -2.99
N GLY A 36 -1.02 7.83 -1.81
CA GLY A 36 -2.05 6.82 -1.58
C GLY A 36 -1.69 5.42 -2.09
N ARG A 37 -0.49 5.23 -2.66
CA ARG A 37 -0.02 3.91 -3.10
C ARG A 37 0.75 3.21 -1.99
N ILE A 38 0.61 1.89 -1.93
CA ILE A 38 1.21 1.06 -0.88
C ILE A 38 2.27 0.15 -1.49
N ARG A 39 3.49 0.17 -0.94
CA ARG A 39 4.53 -0.82 -1.21
C ARG A 39 4.57 -1.84 -0.09
N LEU A 40 4.59 -3.11 -0.45
CA LEU A 40 4.87 -4.23 0.44
C LEU A 40 6.31 -4.69 0.26
N TYR A 41 6.97 -4.97 1.36
CA TYR A 41 8.24 -5.66 1.43
C TYR A 41 8.05 -6.89 2.31
N TRP A 42 8.66 -8.01 1.90
CA TRP A 42 8.68 -9.20 2.73
C TRP A 42 9.93 -10.03 2.56
N GLU A 43 10.35 -10.59 3.68
CA GLU A 43 11.52 -11.45 3.81
C GLU A 43 11.19 -12.62 4.76
N PRO A 44 11.88 -13.76 4.62
CA PRO A 44 11.75 -14.86 5.58
C PRO A 44 12.09 -14.39 6.99
N ALA A 45 11.28 -14.76 7.98
CA ALA A 45 11.58 -14.53 9.38
C ALA A 45 12.63 -15.52 9.89
N SER A 46 13.36 -15.18 10.97
CA SER A 46 14.48 -16.00 11.49
C SER A 46 14.09 -17.40 11.97
N ARG A 47 12.80 -17.67 12.24
CA ARG A 47 12.28 -18.99 12.64
C ARG A 47 11.36 -19.57 11.59
N THR A 48 10.15 -19.01 11.49
CA THR A 48 9.08 -19.47 10.61
C THR A 48 8.27 -18.28 10.12
N GLY A 49 7.74 -18.38 8.91
CA GLY A 49 6.90 -17.35 8.33
C GLY A 49 7.69 -16.15 7.79
N TRP A 50 7.06 -14.98 7.79
CA TRP A 50 7.50 -13.82 7.02
C TRP A 50 7.50 -12.55 7.84
N ASN A 51 8.53 -11.72 7.68
CA ASN A 51 8.48 -10.34 8.14
C ASN A 51 7.90 -9.48 7.03
N ILE A 52 6.69 -8.95 7.23
CA ILE A 52 6.02 -8.11 6.25
C ILE A 52 6.09 -6.66 6.69
N THR A 53 6.53 -5.77 5.80
CA THR A 53 6.50 -4.32 6.01
C THR A 53 5.68 -3.66 4.92
N ALA A 54 4.76 -2.78 5.31
CA ALA A 54 4.02 -1.92 4.39
C ALA A 54 4.49 -0.47 4.53
N ARG A 55 4.69 0.19 3.38
CA ARG A 55 4.97 1.63 3.29
C ARG A 55 3.89 2.32 2.46
N LEU A 56 3.47 3.50 2.90
CA LEU A 56 2.48 4.34 2.22
C LEU A 56 3.15 5.55 1.58
N GLY A 57 2.88 5.77 0.30
CA GLY A 57 3.27 7.01 -0.39
C GLY A 57 2.41 8.19 0.06
N LEU A 58 3.07 9.26 0.49
CA LEU A 58 2.49 10.57 0.78
C LEU A 58 3.02 11.62 -0.20
N ALA A 59 2.43 12.82 -0.17
CA ALA A 59 2.71 13.90 -1.12
C ALA A 59 4.20 14.22 -1.25
N THR A 60 4.97 14.15 -0.16
CA THR A 60 6.40 14.49 -0.12
C THR A 60 7.32 13.33 0.26
N THR A 61 6.80 12.19 0.71
CA THR A 61 7.63 11.11 1.27
C THR A 61 6.94 9.74 1.22
N GLU A 62 7.63 8.70 1.69
CA GLU A 62 7.05 7.39 1.99
C GLU A 62 7.13 7.15 3.50
N VAL A 63 6.01 6.82 4.13
CA VAL A 63 5.96 6.54 5.57
C VAL A 63 5.77 5.05 5.85
N HIS A 64 6.25 4.61 7.01
CA HIS A 64 5.94 3.28 7.52
C HIS A 64 4.45 3.21 7.82
N LEU A 65 3.75 2.27 7.19
CA LEU A 65 2.32 2.06 7.42
C LEU A 65 2.13 1.04 8.55
N ALA A 66 2.68 -0.15 8.38
CA ALA A 66 2.52 -1.25 9.32
C ALA A 66 3.63 -2.29 9.14
N CYS A 67 3.89 -3.06 10.20
CA CYS A 67 4.80 -4.20 10.18
C CYS A 67 4.13 -5.39 10.86
N TRP A 68 4.28 -6.57 10.26
CA TRP A 68 3.81 -7.85 10.79
C TRP A 68 5.00 -8.80 10.87
N PRO A 69 5.65 -8.91 12.04
CA PRO A 69 6.76 -9.83 12.23
C PRO A 69 6.26 -11.27 12.34
N SER A 70 7.03 -12.22 11.78
CA SER A 70 6.72 -13.67 11.86
C SER A 70 5.29 -14.04 11.42
N ALA A 71 4.77 -13.36 10.39
CA ALA A 71 3.46 -13.62 9.83
C ALA A 71 3.39 -15.02 9.19
N PRO A 72 2.26 -15.73 9.30
CA PRO A 72 2.09 -17.08 8.75
C PRO A 72 2.13 -17.08 7.22
N ASP A 73 2.20 -18.24 6.56
CA ASP A 73 2.29 -18.31 5.09
C ASP A 73 1.05 -17.75 4.38
N ASP A 74 -0.11 -17.73 5.04
CA ASP A 74 -1.34 -17.09 4.59
C ASP A 74 -1.44 -15.60 4.99
N TRP A 75 -0.30 -14.96 5.29
CA TRP A 75 -0.20 -13.54 5.64
C TRP A 75 -0.95 -12.56 4.71
N PRO A 76 -1.22 -12.82 3.42
CA PRO A 76 -2.05 -11.90 2.64
C PRO A 76 -3.43 -11.68 3.27
N ARG A 77 -4.01 -12.70 3.93
CA ARG A 77 -5.27 -12.59 4.66
C ARG A 77 -5.14 -11.72 5.91
N LEU A 78 -4.00 -11.81 6.59
CA LEU A 78 -3.70 -11.03 7.80
C LEU A 78 -3.60 -9.53 7.50
N ILE A 79 -2.89 -9.15 6.44
CA ILE A 79 -2.60 -7.73 6.17
C ILE A 79 -3.72 -7.02 5.41
N ARG A 80 -4.54 -7.78 4.65
CA ARG A 80 -5.51 -7.24 3.71
C ARG A 80 -6.52 -6.25 4.33
N PRO A 81 -7.11 -6.50 5.52
CA PRO A 81 -8.04 -5.55 6.13
C PRO A 81 -7.42 -4.16 6.30
N THR A 82 -6.21 -4.10 6.86
CA THR A 82 -5.47 -2.84 7.04
C THR A 82 -5.20 -2.15 5.71
N LEU A 83 -4.76 -2.91 4.70
CA LEU A 83 -4.48 -2.33 3.38
C LEU A 83 -5.75 -1.78 2.73
N TYR A 84 -6.88 -2.48 2.86
CA TYR A 84 -8.16 -2.07 2.30
C TYR A 84 -8.67 -0.78 2.94
N GLU A 85 -8.64 -0.68 4.26
CA GLU A 85 -9.04 0.51 5.00
C GLU A 85 -8.18 1.73 4.63
N VAL A 86 -6.86 1.56 4.57
CA VAL A 86 -5.92 2.64 4.25
C VAL A 86 -6.11 3.08 2.80
N ALA A 87 -6.26 2.15 1.85
CA ALA A 87 -6.55 2.47 0.46
C ALA A 87 -7.87 3.25 0.33
N GLY A 88 -8.91 2.83 1.05
CA GLY A 88 -10.20 3.51 1.10
C GLY A 88 -10.09 4.93 1.67
N LEU A 89 -9.35 5.12 2.77
CA LEU A 89 -9.11 6.43 3.36
C LEU A 89 -8.35 7.36 2.40
N CYS A 90 -7.29 6.85 1.75
CA CYS A 90 -6.55 7.63 0.76
C CYS A 90 -7.41 8.01 -0.45
N ALA A 91 -8.29 7.11 -0.92
CA ALA A 91 -9.22 7.40 -2.00
C ALA A 91 -10.23 8.48 -1.59
N ALA A 92 -10.82 8.37 -0.40
CA ALA A 92 -11.75 9.36 0.14
C ALA A 92 -11.10 10.75 0.27
N LEU A 93 -9.85 10.79 0.78
CA LEU A 93 -9.09 12.04 0.89
C LEU A 93 -8.82 12.65 -0.50
N ALA A 94 -8.39 11.85 -1.48
CA ALA A 94 -8.13 12.34 -2.83
C ALA A 94 -9.39 12.94 -3.49
N ILE A 95 -10.56 12.31 -3.28
CA ILE A 95 -11.85 12.82 -3.74
C ILE A 95 -12.18 14.14 -3.04
N ALA A 96 -12.04 14.21 -1.72
CA ALA A 96 -12.33 15.41 -0.94
C ALA A 96 -11.44 16.60 -1.37
N THR A 97 -10.13 16.36 -1.54
CA THR A 97 -9.20 17.38 -2.05
C THR A 97 -9.59 17.86 -3.44
N SER A 98 -9.93 16.93 -4.35
CA SER A 98 -10.36 17.28 -5.71
C SER A 98 -11.65 18.13 -5.73
N ALA A 99 -12.59 17.84 -4.82
CA ALA A 99 -13.82 18.61 -4.68
C ALA A 99 -13.56 20.03 -4.14
N ILE A 100 -12.62 20.17 -3.19
CA ILE A 100 -12.19 21.47 -2.66
C ILE A 100 -11.50 22.29 -3.74
N ASP A 101 -10.55 21.69 -4.48
CA ASP A 101 -9.81 22.37 -5.55
C ASP A 101 -10.76 22.85 -6.66
N LEU A 102 -11.75 22.04 -7.03
CA LEU A 102 -12.78 22.44 -7.98
C LEU A 102 -13.64 23.59 -7.46
N SER A 103 -14.03 23.55 -6.18
CA SER A 103 -14.84 24.61 -5.56
C SER A 103 -14.10 25.94 -5.55
N ASN A 104 -12.80 25.91 -5.22
CA ASN A 104 -11.95 27.10 -5.25
C ASN A 104 -11.84 27.67 -6.67
N HIS A 105 -11.62 26.82 -7.68
CA HIS A 105 -11.52 27.27 -9.07
C HIS A 105 -12.82 27.93 -9.60
N LEU A 106 -13.98 27.49 -9.10
CA LEU A 106 -15.27 28.08 -9.46
C LEU A 106 -15.56 29.40 -8.74
N ALA A 107 -15.03 29.59 -7.53
CA ALA A 107 -15.21 30.82 -6.74
C ALA A 107 -14.34 31.99 -7.23
N ASP A 108 -13.20 31.69 -7.89
CA ASP A 108 -12.29 32.69 -8.48
C ASP A 108 -12.76 33.21 -9.86
N ARG A 109 -13.97 32.85 -10.31
CA ARG A 109 -14.59 33.33 -11.55
C ARG A 109 -15.76 34.27 -11.26
#